data_AF-A0A964NNH2-F1
#
_entry.id   AF-A0A964NNH2-F1
#
_cell.length_a   1.000
_cell.length_b   1.000
_cell.length_c   1.000
_cell.angle_alpha   90.00
_cell.angle_beta   90.00
_cell.angle_gamma   90.00
#
_symmetry.space_group_name_H-M   'P 1'
#
loop_
_entity.id
_entity.type
_entity.pdbx_description
1 polymer ?
#
loop_
_entity_poly.entity_id
_entity_poly.type
_entity_poly.pdbx_seq_one_letter_code
_entity_poly.pdbx_strand_id
1 'polypeptide(L)'
;MTRPADAWLDRLAEGGRLILPLTSNKGFMHNDPPVPIARRGAFFRIERRMPEFHATWISPVAIIPCENERDEVSEAALAAALVNGRWQDVARLYRHNDIPRDRCWLQAPGWCLAYR
;
A
#
# COMPACT_ATOMS: atom_id res chain seq x y z
N MET A 1 -3.71 -1.88 7.84
CA MET A 1 -4.62 -2.04 6.68
C MET A 1 -3.84 -2.60 5.50
N THR A 2 -4.50 -3.33 4.58
CA THR A 2 -3.87 -3.91 3.38
C THR A 2 -4.11 -3.07 2.12
N ARG A 3 -5.06 -2.14 2.16
CA ARG A 3 -5.33 -1.11 1.15
C ARG A 3 -5.75 0.21 1.81
N PRO A 4 -5.59 1.38 1.14
CA PRO A 4 -6.22 2.61 1.60
C PRO A 4 -7.76 2.50 1.56
N ALA A 5 -8.44 2.99 2.59
CA ALA A 5 -9.91 2.97 2.64
C ALA A 5 -10.51 4.02 1.68
N ASP A 6 -11.45 3.63 0.83
CA ASP A 6 -12.11 4.52 -0.13
C ASP A 6 -12.77 5.71 0.56
N ALA A 7 -13.43 5.46 1.69
CA ALA A 7 -14.09 6.49 2.50
C ALA A 7 -13.14 7.58 3.01
N TRP A 8 -11.84 7.29 3.15
CA TRP A 8 -10.83 8.30 3.50
C TRP A 8 -10.35 9.04 2.26
N LEU A 9 -10.12 8.33 1.15
CA LEU A 9 -9.70 8.94 -0.12
C LEU A 9 -10.76 9.88 -0.70
N ASP A 10 -12.04 9.50 -0.61
CA ASP A 10 -13.17 10.31 -1.10
C ASP A 10 -13.35 11.61 -0.31
N ARG A 11 -12.87 11.65 0.94
CA ARG A 11 -12.93 12.83 1.81
C ARG A 11 -11.69 13.72 1.74
N LEU A 12 -10.67 13.35 0.96
CA LEU A 12 -9.53 14.23 0.73
C LEU A 12 -9.95 15.40 -0.17
N ALA A 13 -9.84 16.61 0.37
CA ALA A 13 -9.87 17.84 -0.43
C ALA A 13 -8.69 17.87 -1.44
N GLU A 14 -8.79 18.69 -2.48
CA GLU A 14 -7.68 18.90 -3.42
C GLU A 14 -6.41 19.35 -2.69
N GLY A 15 -5.27 18.73 -3.00
CA GLY A 15 -4.00 18.93 -2.28
C GLY A 15 -3.96 18.34 -0.86
N GLY A 16 -5.07 17.78 -0.37
CA GLY A 16 -5.16 17.07 0.90
C GLY A 16 -4.27 15.82 0.90
N ARG A 17 -3.74 15.49 2.09
CA ARG A 17 -2.76 14.41 2.26
C ARG A 17 -3.21 13.44 3.33
N LEU A 18 -3.06 12.15 3.04
CA LEU A 18 -3.26 11.04 3.96
C LEU A 18 -1.93 10.31 4.10
N ILE A 19 -1.46 10.09 5.33
CA ILE A 19 -0.33 9.20 5.61
C ILE A 19 -0.91 7.95 6.25
N LEU A 20 -0.65 6.79 5.64
CA LEU A 20 -1.14 5.52 6.16
C LEU A 20 -0.07 4.43 6.08
N PRO A 21 -0.05 3.50 7.04
CA PRO A 21 0.76 2.30 6.95
C PRO A 21 0.04 1.21 6.16
N LEU A 22 0.73 0.61 5.19
CA LEU A 22 0.33 -0.67 4.58
C LEU A 22 1.20 -1.77 5.17
N THR A 23 0.58 -2.75 5.82
CA THR A 23 1.26 -3.84 6.53
C THR A 23 0.76 -5.20 6.06
N SER A 24 1.65 -6.17 5.89
CA SER A 24 1.30 -7.58 5.69
C SER A 24 1.18 -8.29 7.05
N ASN A 25 0.79 -9.57 7.06
CA ASN A 25 0.87 -10.42 8.26
C ASN A 25 2.28 -11.00 8.47
N LYS A 26 3.16 -10.93 7.47
CA LYS A 26 4.48 -11.57 7.50
C LYS A 26 5.45 -10.79 8.39
N GLY A 27 6.10 -11.50 9.30
CA GLY A 27 7.09 -10.95 10.23
C GLY A 27 6.48 -10.35 11.50
N PHE A 28 5.24 -10.71 11.82
CA PHE A 28 4.52 -10.27 13.03
C PHE A 28 3.99 -11.43 13.86
N MET A 29 3.86 -12.63 13.29
CA MET A 29 3.36 -13.80 14.01
C MET A 29 4.49 -14.51 14.75
N HIS A 30 4.17 -15.16 15.87
CA HIS A 30 5.15 -15.79 16.76
C HIS A 30 6.08 -16.80 16.07
N ASN A 31 5.60 -17.45 15.01
CA ASN A 31 6.34 -18.47 14.25
C ASN A 31 6.94 -17.95 12.94
N ASP A 32 6.86 -16.64 12.65
CA ASP A 32 7.44 -16.09 11.43
C ASP A 32 8.97 -16.08 11.49
N PRO A 33 9.67 -16.40 10.38
CA PRO A 33 11.12 -16.23 10.32
C PRO A 33 11.48 -14.75 10.48
N PRO A 34 12.68 -14.43 11.01
CA PRO A 34 13.13 -13.06 11.13
C PRO A 34 13.22 -12.41 9.74
N VAL A 35 12.34 -11.44 9.47
CA VAL A 35 12.36 -10.64 8.24
C VAL A 35 12.76 -9.19 8.54
N PRO A 36 13.53 -8.53 7.66
CA PRO A 36 13.83 -7.11 7.78
C PRO A 36 12.57 -6.25 7.87
N ILE A 37 12.60 -5.16 8.64
CA ILE A 37 11.44 -4.27 8.84
C ILE A 37 10.85 -3.76 7.51
N ALA A 38 11.69 -3.55 6.50
CA ALA A 38 11.28 -3.11 5.17
C ALA A 38 10.37 -4.09 4.43
N ARG A 39 10.35 -5.37 4.84
CA ARG A 39 9.47 -6.41 4.27
C ARG A 39 8.17 -6.60 5.06
N ARG A 40 8.01 -5.92 6.19
CA ARG A 40 6.83 -6.04 7.08
C ARG A 40 5.73 -5.02 6.75
N GLY A 41 6.14 -3.86 6.25
CA GLY A 41 5.21 -2.81 5.85
C GLY A 41 5.92 -1.52 5.44
N ALA A 42 5.13 -0.60 4.90
CA ALA A 42 5.59 0.71 4.47
C ALA A 42 4.56 1.80 4.78
N PHE A 43 5.06 2.99 5.17
CA PHE A 43 4.25 4.20 5.18
C PHE A 43 4.21 4.82 3.80
N PHE A 44 3.00 5.16 3.36
CA PHE A 44 2.78 5.94 2.15
C PHE A 44 2.07 7.24 2.48
N ARG A 45 2.52 8.33 1.82
CA ARG A 45 1.77 9.58 1.69
C ARG A 45 0.96 9.51 0.41
N ILE A 46 -0.35 9.63 0.53
CA ILE A 46 -1.28 9.80 -0.58
C ILE A 46 -1.73 11.25 -0.61
N GLU A 47 -1.58 11.89 -1.76
CA GLU A 47 -2.00 13.28 -2.00
C GLU A 47 -3.06 13.31 -3.10
N ARG A 48 -4.19 13.95 -2.83
CA ARG A 48 -5.23 14.17 -3.84
C ARG A 48 -4.74 15.21 -4.84
N ARG A 49 -4.67 14.83 -6.10
CA ARG A 49 -4.37 15.73 -7.23
C ARG A 49 -5.30 15.42 -8.38
N MET A 50 -6.47 16.07 -8.43
CA MET A 50 -7.52 15.71 -9.36
C MET A 50 -7.05 15.62 -10.82
N PRO A 51 -7.47 14.58 -11.57
CA PRO A 51 -8.39 13.50 -11.18
C PRO A 51 -7.73 12.32 -10.44
N GLU A 52 -6.44 12.39 -10.14
CA GLU A 52 -5.60 11.28 -9.68
C GLU A 52 -5.23 11.37 -8.18
N PHE A 53 -4.51 10.35 -7.72
CA PHE A 53 -3.82 10.34 -6.44
C PHE A 53 -2.33 10.12 -6.65
N HIS A 54 -1.53 11.02 -6.09
CA HIS A 54 -0.09 10.83 -6.00
C HIS A 54 0.24 10.01 -4.76
N ALA A 55 1.11 9.03 -4.92
CA ALA A 55 1.61 8.21 -3.82
C ALA A 55 3.11 8.44 -3.63
N THR A 56 3.59 8.40 -2.40
CA THR A 56 5.03 8.50 -2.12
C THR A 56 5.36 7.65 -0.90
N TRP A 57 6.36 6.79 -1.02
CA TRP A 57 6.90 6.04 0.10
C TRP A 57 7.64 6.97 1.08
N ILE A 58 7.48 6.74 2.38
CA ILE A 58 8.11 7.54 3.44
C ILE A 58 9.18 6.74 4.18
N SER A 59 8.80 5.60 4.74
CA SER A 59 9.67 4.78 5.60
C SER A 59 9.14 3.35 5.71
N PRO A 60 9.99 2.38 6.11
CA PRO A 60 9.48 1.08 6.51
C PRO A 60 8.72 1.20 7.83
N VAL A 61 7.82 0.26 8.11
CA VAL A 61 7.05 0.24 9.36
C VAL A 61 6.71 -1.18 9.80
N ALA A 62 6.74 -1.40 11.11
CA ALA A 62 6.23 -2.60 11.75
C ALA A 62 5.13 -2.22 12.77
N ILE A 63 3.90 -1.99 12.29
CA ILE A 63 2.72 -1.76 13.14
C ILE A 63 1.88 -3.02 13.17
N ILE A 64 1.48 -3.44 14.38
CA ILE A 64 0.63 -4.61 14.60
C ILE A 64 -0.64 -4.50 13.73
N PRO A 65 -0.97 -5.53 12.95
CA PRO A 65 -2.18 -5.57 12.14
C PRO A 65 -3.45 -5.21 12.92
N CYS A 66 -4.25 -4.29 12.39
CA CYS A 66 -5.66 -4.17 12.79
C CYS A 66 -6.46 -5.23 12.01
N GLU A 67 -7.07 -6.19 12.71
CA GLU A 67 -7.68 -7.40 12.11
C GLU A 67 -9.00 -7.11 11.38
N ASN A 68 -9.76 -6.08 11.77
CA ASN A 68 -11.17 -5.94 11.38
C ASN A 68 -11.43 -5.40 9.95
N GLU A 69 -10.41 -5.03 9.17
CA GLU A 69 -10.57 -4.44 7.81
C GLU A 69 -9.51 -4.95 6.81
N ARG A 70 -9.16 -6.23 6.88
CA ARG A 70 -8.18 -6.83 5.95
C ARG A 70 -8.87 -7.64 4.85
N ASP A 71 -8.55 -7.29 3.61
CA ASP A 71 -8.82 -8.10 2.42
C ASP A 71 -7.66 -9.07 2.19
N GLU A 72 -7.94 -10.37 2.15
CA GLU A 72 -6.95 -11.44 2.01
C GLU A 72 -6.19 -11.36 0.68
N VAL A 73 -6.89 -10.98 -0.41
CA VAL A 73 -6.27 -10.84 -1.73
C VAL A 73 -5.28 -9.68 -1.74
N SER A 74 -5.66 -8.54 -1.19
CA SER A 74 -4.78 -7.38 -1.00
C SER A 74 -3.64 -7.67 -0.03
N GLU A 75 -3.84 -8.51 0.99
CA GLU A 75 -2.79 -8.97 1.90
C GLU A 75 -1.71 -9.73 1.14
N ALA A 76 -2.11 -10.75 0.36
CA ALA A 76 -1.19 -11.58 -0.39
C ALA A 76 -0.42 -10.76 -1.45
N ALA A 77 -1.12 -9.85 -2.14
CA ALA A 77 -0.50 -8.94 -3.10
C ALA A 77 0.52 -7.99 -2.44
N LEU A 78 0.16 -7.42 -1.29
CA LEU A 78 1.04 -6.54 -0.52
C LEU A 78 2.28 -7.29 0.00
N ALA A 79 2.09 -8.49 0.54
CA ALA A 79 3.19 -9.33 1.02
C ALA A 79 4.19 -9.64 -0.11
N ALA A 80 3.69 -9.99 -1.30
CA ALA A 80 4.54 -10.21 -2.47
C ALA A 80 5.28 -8.95 -2.92
N ALA A 81 4.59 -7.79 -2.96
CA ALA A 81 5.20 -6.52 -3.34
C ALA A 81 6.31 -6.07 -2.37
N LEU A 82 6.11 -6.26 -1.06
CA LEU A 82 7.10 -5.99 -0.02
C LEU A 82 8.30 -6.93 -0.08
N VAL A 83 8.18 -8.14 -0.62
CA VAL A 83 9.35 -9.01 -0.85
C VAL A 83 10.17 -8.52 -2.04
N ASN A 84 9.50 -8.07 -3.10
CA ASN A 84 10.13 -7.66 -4.36
C ASN A 84 10.86 -6.31 -4.32
N GLY A 85 10.72 -5.53 -3.24
CA GLY A 85 11.43 -4.25 -3.13
C GLY A 85 10.70 -3.11 -3.84
N ARG A 86 11.45 -2.09 -4.26
CA ARG A 86 10.99 -1.02 -5.17
C ARG A 86 9.81 -0.16 -4.70
N TRP A 87 9.42 -0.25 -3.44
CA TRP A 87 8.40 0.63 -2.85
C TRP A 87 8.77 2.12 -2.96
N GLN A 88 10.06 2.45 -3.04
CA GLN A 88 10.58 3.82 -3.25
C GLN A 88 10.22 4.40 -4.63
N ASP A 89 9.96 3.54 -5.63
CA ASP A 89 9.64 3.95 -7.00
C ASP A 89 8.14 4.27 -7.17
N VAL A 90 7.32 3.98 -6.15
CA VAL A 90 5.87 4.21 -6.18
C VAL A 90 5.57 5.70 -6.26
N ALA A 91 4.69 6.07 -7.20
CA ALA A 91 4.36 7.46 -7.49
C ALA A 91 2.86 7.74 -7.65
N ARG A 92 2.04 6.71 -7.87
CA ARG A 92 0.61 6.86 -8.17
C ARG A 92 -0.22 5.81 -7.42
N LEU A 93 -1.44 6.20 -7.08
CA LEU A 93 -2.50 5.31 -6.61
C LEU A 93 -3.68 5.39 -7.59
N TYR A 94 -4.06 4.23 -8.14
CA TYR A 94 -5.22 4.05 -9.00
C TYR A 94 -6.29 3.23 -8.27
N ARG A 95 -7.56 3.59 -8.50
CA ARG A 95 -8.75 2.89 -7.94
C ARG A 95 -9.53 2.12 -9.00
N HIS A 96 -8.81 1.58 -9.98
CA HIS A 96 -9.33 0.77 -11.07
C HIS A 96 -8.22 -0.19 -11.54
N ASN A 97 -8.56 -1.11 -12.45
CA ASN A 97 -7.68 -2.20 -12.86
C ASN A 97 -7.02 -1.98 -14.24
N ASP A 98 -7.25 -0.83 -14.89
CA ASP A 98 -6.83 -0.62 -16.29
C ASP A 98 -5.35 -0.27 -16.43
N ILE A 99 -4.56 -0.52 -15.38
CA ILE A 99 -3.12 -0.29 -15.37
C ILE A 99 -2.42 -1.63 -15.65
N PRO A 100 -1.52 -1.69 -16.66
CA PRO A 100 -0.69 -2.86 -16.90
C PRO A 100 0.07 -3.32 -15.64
N ARG A 101 0.09 -4.63 -15.38
CA ARG A 101 0.65 -5.20 -14.15
C ARG A 101 2.13 -4.87 -13.94
N ASP A 102 2.90 -4.79 -15.01
CA ASP A 102 4.32 -4.43 -15.01
C ASP A 102 4.58 -2.97 -14.59
N ARG A 103 3.57 -2.11 -14.74
CA ARG A 103 3.58 -0.73 -14.22
C ARG A 103 3.16 -0.63 -12.75
N CYS A 104 2.56 -1.68 -12.20
CA CYS A 104 2.12 -1.72 -10.82
C CYS A 104 3.22 -2.28 -9.92
N TRP A 105 3.54 -1.57 -8.84
CA TRP A 105 4.28 -2.13 -7.71
C TRP A 105 3.42 -3.12 -6.93
N LEU A 106 2.16 -2.75 -6.71
CA LEU A 106 1.15 -3.57 -6.07
C LEU A 106 -0.13 -3.47 -6.88
N GLN A 107 -0.70 -4.61 -7.25
CA GLN A 107 -2.01 -4.69 -7.91
C GLN A 107 -2.88 -5.70 -7.18
N ALA A 108 -4.11 -5.30 -6.87
CA ALA A 108 -5.15 -6.12 -6.30
C ALA A 108 -6.52 -5.69 -6.88
N PRO A 109 -7.59 -6.47 -6.71
CA PRO A 109 -8.87 -6.14 -7.34
C PRO A 109 -9.36 -4.73 -6.98
N GLY A 110 -9.53 -3.91 -8.01
CA GLY A 110 -10.07 -2.55 -7.91
C GLY A 110 -9.04 -1.47 -7.57
N TRP A 111 -7.75 -1.79 -7.42
CA TRP A 111 -6.75 -0.77 -7.12
C TRP A 111 -5.31 -1.19 -7.44
N CYS A 112 -4.44 -0.20 -7.63
CA CYS A 112 -3.02 -0.41 -7.81
C CYS A 112 -2.19 0.76 -7.28
N LEU A 113 -1.04 0.45 -6.67
CA LEU A 113 0.05 1.41 -6.49
C LEU A 113 1.03 1.22 -7.65
N ALA A 114 1.26 2.27 -8.42
CA ALA A 114 2.05 2.23 -9.64
C ALA A 114 3.33 3.05 -9.54
N TYR A 115 4.30 2.67 -10.38
CA TYR A 115 5.49 3.44 -10.64
C TYR A 115 5.15 4.75 -11.37
N ARG A 116 6.17 5.61 -11.55
CA ARG A 116 6.05 6.82 -12.39
C ARG A 116 5.72 6.49 -13.84
#